data_AF-A0A9D5APU9-F1
#
_entry.id   AF-A0A9D5APU9-F1
#
_cell.length_a   1.000
_cell.length_b   1.000
_cell.length_c   1.000
_cell.angle_alpha   90.00
_cell.angle_beta   90.00
_cell.angle_gamma   90.00
#
_symmetry.space_group_name_H-M   'P 1'
#
loop_
_entity.id
_entity.type
_entity.pdbx_description
1 polymer ?
#
loop_
_entity_poly.entity_id
_entity_poly.type
_entity_poly.pdbx_seq_one_letter_code
_entity_poly.pdbx_strand_id
1 'polypeptide(L)'
;MGRTNERQHVPIPEYKQNLKKIVKYLKSSSPTMLIVLITPPPVCEEGRTLYRDNASDKLSERTNEVTGEYAKACVETAKEIGVPSIDLWSKMQETDGWNKKFLWFVAI
;
A
#
# COMPACT_ATOMS: atom_id res chain seq x y z
N MET A 1 -3.40 24.65 1.44
CA MET A 1 -2.19 23.97 0.96
C MET A 1 -2.60 22.87 0.01
N GLY A 2 -2.28 23.01 -1.28
CA GLY A 2 -2.69 22.07 -2.34
C GLY A 2 -1.84 20.79 -2.31
N ARG A 3 -2.50 19.65 -2.48
CA ARG A 3 -1.92 18.32 -2.57
C ARG A 3 -1.12 18.21 -3.87
N THR A 4 0.14 17.83 -3.82
CA THR A 4 1.07 17.95 -4.97
C THR A 4 0.95 16.83 -6.00
N ASN A 5 0.04 15.86 -5.84
CA ASN A 5 -0.16 14.77 -6.81
C ASN A 5 -1.62 14.31 -6.95
N GLU A 6 -2.52 15.26 -7.25
CA GLU A 6 -3.96 15.01 -7.45
C GLU A 6 -4.26 13.92 -8.50
N ARG A 7 -3.36 13.71 -9.48
CA ARG A 7 -3.56 12.71 -10.54
C ARG A 7 -3.43 11.27 -10.07
N GLN A 8 -2.72 11.01 -8.97
CA GLN A 8 -2.42 9.66 -8.49
C GLN A 8 -3.04 9.37 -7.13
N HIS A 9 -3.65 10.37 -6.47
CA HIS A 9 -4.31 10.19 -5.19
C HIS A 9 -5.67 9.52 -5.35
N VAL A 10 -5.93 8.47 -4.59
CA VAL A 10 -7.25 7.80 -4.50
C VAL A 10 -7.70 7.85 -3.05
N PRO A 11 -8.73 8.63 -2.68
CA PRO A 11 -9.18 8.73 -1.29
C PRO A 11 -9.53 7.36 -0.68
N ILE A 12 -9.25 7.17 0.61
CA ILE A 12 -9.47 5.88 1.30
C ILE A 12 -10.89 5.31 1.08
N PRO A 13 -11.99 6.08 1.16
CA PRO A 13 -13.32 5.53 0.86
C PRO A 13 -13.43 4.96 -0.54
N GLU A 14 -12.86 5.65 -1.54
CA GLU A 14 -12.85 5.19 -2.93
C GLU A 14 -11.95 3.97 -3.11
N TYR A 15 -10.76 3.96 -2.48
CA TYR A 15 -9.87 2.81 -2.48
C TYR A 15 -10.57 1.54 -1.96
N LYS A 16 -11.27 1.62 -0.81
CA LYS A 16 -12.05 0.50 -0.27
C LYS A 16 -13.12 0.03 -1.27
N GLN A 17 -13.85 0.95 -1.89
CA GLN A 17 -14.86 0.59 -2.89
C GLN A 17 -14.26 -0.07 -4.14
N ASN A 18 -13.09 0.41 -4.59
CA ASN A 18 -12.41 -0.15 -5.75
C ASN A 18 -11.92 -1.57 -5.47
N LEU A 19 -11.38 -1.86 -4.29
CA LEU A 19 -11.03 -3.23 -3.87
C LEU A 19 -12.25 -4.17 -3.95
N LYS A 20 -13.40 -3.73 -3.41
CA LYS A 20 -14.65 -4.53 -3.46
C LYS A 20 -15.08 -4.81 -4.89
N LYS A 21 -15.03 -3.81 -5.78
CA LYS A 21 -15.39 -3.96 -7.20
C LYS A 21 -14.48 -4.96 -7.90
N ILE A 22 -13.17 -4.89 -7.68
CA ILE A 22 -12.19 -5.81 -8.27
C ILE A 22 -12.47 -7.24 -7.81
N VAL A 23 -12.59 -7.47 -6.50
CA VAL A 23 -12.86 -8.80 -5.94
C VAL A 23 -14.18 -9.36 -6.47
N LYS A 24 -15.25 -8.54 -6.49
CA LYS A 24 -16.55 -8.93 -7.02
C LYS A 24 -16.48 -9.32 -8.49
N TYR A 25 -15.76 -8.53 -9.30
CA TYR A 25 -15.58 -8.82 -10.72
C TYR A 25 -14.88 -10.17 -10.93
N LEU A 26 -13.75 -10.39 -10.26
CA LEU A 26 -12.99 -11.64 -10.35
C LEU A 26 -13.82 -12.86 -9.92
N LYS A 27 -14.58 -12.76 -8.82
CA LYS A 27 -15.50 -13.81 -8.38
C LYS A 27 -16.64 -14.07 -9.36
N SER A 28 -17.12 -13.04 -10.07
CA SER A 28 -18.15 -13.22 -11.10
C SER A 28 -17.62 -13.96 -12.33
N SER A 29 -16.34 -13.79 -12.66
CA SER A 29 -15.67 -14.51 -13.75
C SER A 29 -15.38 -15.97 -13.39
N SER A 30 -15.11 -16.27 -12.12
CA SER A 30 -14.95 -17.63 -11.62
C SER A 30 -15.31 -17.71 -10.13
N PRO A 31 -16.45 -18.31 -9.76
CA PRO A 31 -16.87 -18.43 -8.36
C PRO A 31 -15.87 -19.18 -7.48
N THR A 32 -15.10 -20.10 -8.06
CA THR A 32 -14.09 -20.93 -7.38
C THR A 32 -12.72 -20.25 -7.26
N MET A 33 -12.51 -19.08 -7.88
CA MET A 33 -11.24 -18.36 -7.80
C MET A 33 -10.89 -18.02 -6.35
N LEU A 34 -9.72 -18.43 -5.89
CA LEU A 34 -9.18 -18.02 -4.60
C LEU A 34 -8.55 -16.65 -4.73
N ILE A 35 -8.94 -15.72 -3.86
CA ILE A 35 -8.48 -14.34 -3.88
C ILE A 35 -7.92 -14.01 -2.51
N VAL A 36 -6.71 -13.44 -2.47
CA VAL A 36 -6.07 -12.94 -1.25
C VAL A 36 -5.68 -11.50 -1.51
N LEU A 37 -6.04 -10.60 -0.60
CA LEU A 37 -5.61 -9.20 -0.65
C LEU A 37 -4.29 -9.04 0.12
N ILE A 38 -3.29 -8.44 -0.51
CA ILE A 38 -2.00 -8.17 0.14
C ILE A 38 -1.92 -6.65 0.34
N THR A 39 -1.64 -6.19 1.56
CA THR A 39 -1.50 -4.76 1.85
C THR A 39 -0.28 -4.17 1.15
N PRO A 40 -0.27 -2.86 0.82
CA PRO A 40 0.94 -2.21 0.34
C PRO A 40 2.08 -2.39 1.36
N PRO A 41 3.31 -2.70 0.93
CA PRO A 41 4.46 -2.80 1.84
C PRO A 41 4.82 -1.42 2.43
N PRO A 42 5.57 -1.38 3.55
CA PRO A 42 6.02 -0.11 4.10
C PRO A 42 6.97 0.61 3.13
N VAL A 43 7.07 1.93 3.27
CA VAL A 43 7.87 2.78 2.37
C VAL A 43 9.07 3.34 3.12
N CYS A 44 10.25 3.35 2.48
CA CYS A 44 11.44 4.01 3.01
C CYS A 44 11.54 5.44 2.45
N GLU A 45 11.23 6.44 3.27
CA GLU A 45 11.27 7.86 2.88
C GLU A 45 12.70 8.35 2.63
N GLU A 46 13.66 7.92 3.45
CA GLU A 46 15.08 8.23 3.28
C GLU A 46 15.62 7.68 1.96
N GLY A 47 15.34 6.41 1.66
CA GLY A 47 15.73 5.77 0.40
C GLY A 47 15.14 6.50 -0.81
N ARG A 48 13.89 6.98 -0.72
CA ARG A 48 13.30 7.79 -1.80
C ARG A 48 13.98 9.13 -1.99
N THR A 49 14.37 9.79 -0.90
CA THR A 49 15.04 11.09 -0.94
C THR A 49 16.44 10.96 -1.55
N LEU A 50 17.15 9.85 -1.29
CA LEU A 50 18.49 9.60 -1.80
C LEU A 50 18.54 9.29 -3.30
N TYR A 51 17.52 8.65 -3.85
CA TYR A 51 17.51 8.17 -5.25
C TYR A 51 16.59 8.97 -6.20
N ARG A 52 15.92 10.03 -5.72
CA ARG A 52 15.03 10.85 -6.57
C ARG A 52 15.50 12.31 -6.59
N ASP A 53 16.07 12.70 -7.73
CA ASP A 53 16.80 13.95 -7.97
C ASP A 53 15.95 15.23 -8.03
N ASN A 54 14.71 15.22 -7.52
CA ASN A 54 13.78 16.35 -7.69
C ASN A 54 13.29 16.89 -6.34
N ALA A 55 13.68 18.15 -6.07
CA ALA A 55 13.32 18.93 -4.88
C ALA A 55 11.81 19.14 -4.66
N SER A 56 10.95 18.77 -5.62
CA SER A 56 9.49 18.81 -5.52
C SER A 56 8.88 17.69 -4.66
N ASP A 57 9.64 16.62 -4.36
CA ASP A 57 9.16 15.47 -3.56
C ASP A 57 9.31 15.69 -2.04
N LYS A 58 9.88 16.82 -1.59
CA LYS A 58 9.99 17.18 -0.15
C LYS A 58 8.63 17.35 0.55
N LEU A 59 7.55 17.43 -0.22
CA LEU A 59 6.15 17.48 0.25
C LEU A 59 5.34 16.27 -0.24
N SER A 60 5.98 15.14 -0.55
CA SER A 60 5.25 13.98 -1.07
C SER A 60 4.32 13.41 -0.01
N GLU A 61 3.04 13.23 -0.35
CA GLU A 61 2.04 12.58 0.51
C GLU A 61 2.30 11.08 0.73
N ARG A 62 3.46 10.56 0.28
CA ARG A 62 3.78 9.14 0.25
C ARG A 62 4.70 8.78 1.41
N THR A 63 4.20 9.00 2.62
CA THR A 63 4.89 8.61 3.86
C THR A 63 4.57 7.15 4.22
N ASN A 64 5.37 6.58 5.11
CA ASN A 64 5.08 5.23 5.62
C ASN A 64 3.78 5.22 6.43
N GLU A 65 3.46 6.29 7.15
CA GLU A 65 2.23 6.44 7.91
C GLU A 65 1.00 6.44 7.00
N VAL A 66 1.03 7.23 5.92
CA VAL A 66 -0.07 7.23 4.93
C VAL A 66 -0.23 5.84 4.33
N THR A 67 0.88 5.16 4.01
CA THR A 67 0.82 3.78 3.50
C THR A 67 0.16 2.83 4.52
N GLY A 68 0.39 3.03 5.80
CA GLY A 68 -0.30 2.31 6.88
C GLY A 68 -1.81 2.53 6.91
N GLU A 69 -2.30 3.72 6.57
CA GLU A 69 -3.75 3.97 6.44
C GLU A 69 -4.38 3.12 5.33
N TYR A 70 -3.73 3.02 4.17
CA TYR A 70 -4.19 2.16 3.07
C TYR A 70 -4.07 0.68 3.42
N ALA A 71 -3.01 0.27 4.12
CA ALA A 71 -2.85 -1.10 4.60
C ALA A 71 -4.01 -1.50 5.53
N LYS A 72 -4.31 -0.66 6.53
CA LYS A 72 -5.46 -0.85 7.42
C LYS A 72 -6.78 -0.92 6.63
N ALA A 73 -7.00 0.01 5.71
CA ALA A 73 -8.22 0.03 4.88
C ALA A 73 -8.36 -1.25 4.03
N CYS A 74 -7.26 -1.79 3.52
CA CYS A 74 -7.23 -3.05 2.76
C CYS A 74 -7.62 -4.25 3.64
N VAL A 75 -7.03 -4.39 4.83
CA VAL A 75 -7.36 -5.46 5.80
C VAL A 75 -8.82 -5.40 6.23
N GLU A 76 -9.30 -4.21 6.58
CA GLU A 76 -10.72 -4.00 6.94
C GLU A 76 -11.65 -4.40 5.79
N THR A 77 -11.32 -4.00 4.56
CA THR A 77 -12.13 -4.33 3.38
C THR A 77 -12.13 -5.83 3.11
N ALA A 78 -10.98 -6.49 3.24
CA ALA A 78 -10.86 -7.94 3.08
C ALA A 78 -11.76 -8.68 4.07
N LYS A 79 -11.74 -8.26 5.35
CA LYS A 79 -12.61 -8.79 6.41
C LYS A 79 -14.08 -8.56 6.09
N GLU A 80 -14.44 -7.36 5.63
CA GLU A 80 -15.82 -7.01 5.29
C GLU A 80 -16.41 -7.89 4.18
N ILE A 81 -15.63 -8.19 3.14
CA ILE A 81 -16.09 -9.00 1.99
C ILE A 81 -15.75 -10.49 2.11
N GLY A 82 -15.22 -10.92 3.25
CA GLY A 82 -14.94 -12.33 3.55
C GLY A 82 -13.83 -12.95 2.71
N VAL A 83 -12.81 -12.18 2.30
CA VAL A 83 -11.61 -12.70 1.63
C VAL A 83 -10.40 -12.66 2.57
N PRO A 84 -9.47 -13.64 2.49
CA PRO A 84 -8.21 -13.58 3.22
C PRO A 84 -7.40 -12.33 2.87
N SER A 85 -6.60 -11.86 3.84
CA SER A 85 -5.60 -10.84 3.59
C SER A 85 -4.27 -11.12 4.28
N ILE A 86 -3.20 -10.58 3.70
CA ILE A 86 -1.85 -10.58 4.27
C ILE A 86 -1.50 -9.12 4.56
N ASP A 87 -1.33 -8.82 5.86
CA ASP A 87 -0.86 -7.51 6.29
C ASP A 87 0.67 -7.41 6.19
N LEU A 88 1.13 -7.23 4.96
CA LEU A 88 2.55 -7.10 4.63
C LEU A 88 3.16 -5.85 5.27
N TRP A 89 2.41 -4.74 5.33
CA TRP A 89 2.84 -3.49 5.96
C TRP A 89 3.31 -3.70 7.41
N SER A 90 2.47 -4.30 8.25
CA SER A 90 2.84 -4.57 9.64
C SER A 90 3.91 -5.65 9.73
N LYS A 91 3.76 -6.74 8.96
CA LYS A 91 4.66 -7.91 9.03
C LYS A 91 6.11 -7.59 8.69
N MET A 92 6.35 -6.76 7.67
CA MET A 92 7.72 -6.34 7.35
C MET A 92 8.33 -5.55 8.51
N GLN A 93 7.55 -4.68 9.16
CA GLN A 93 8.04 -3.78 10.21
C GLN A 93 8.30 -4.46 11.56
N GLU A 94 7.82 -5.69 11.77
CA GLU A 94 8.15 -6.52 12.94
C GLU A 94 9.63 -6.96 12.96
N THR A 95 10.34 -6.84 11.83
CA THR A 95 11.77 -7.18 11.76
C THR A 95 12.63 -5.97 12.14
N ASP A 96 13.53 -6.14 13.11
CA ASP A 96 14.51 -5.10 13.45
C ASP A 96 15.33 -4.70 12.23
N GLY A 97 15.36 -3.40 11.94
CA GLY A 97 16.04 -2.84 10.77
C GLY A 97 15.37 -3.21 9.43
N TRP A 98 14.06 -3.49 9.40
CA TRP A 98 13.28 -3.82 8.20
C TRP A 98 13.51 -2.85 7.04
N ASN A 99 13.64 -1.55 7.32
CA ASN A 99 13.85 -0.51 6.32
C ASN A 99 15.18 -0.70 5.57
N LYS A 100 16.19 -1.22 6.24
CA LYS A 100 17.48 -1.56 5.63
C LYS A 100 17.49 -2.96 5.03
N LYS A 101 16.87 -3.92 5.70
CA LYS A 101 16.88 -5.33 5.28
C LYS A 101 16.02 -5.59 4.04
N PHE A 102 14.89 -4.90 3.90
CA PHE A 102 13.91 -5.18 2.84
C PHE A 102 13.82 -4.08 1.78
N LEU A 103 14.20 -2.84 2.09
CA LEU A 103 13.98 -1.70 1.19
C LEU A 103 15.26 -0.98 0.75
N TRP A 104 16.43 -1.43 1.20
CA TRP A 104 17.72 -0.88 0.81
C TRP A 104 18.35 -1.74 -0.28
N PHE A 105 18.39 -1.22 -1.50
CA PHE A 105 19.25 -1.75 -2.55
C PHE A 105 20.69 -1.32 -2.25
N VAL A 106 21.51 -2.25 -1.76
CA VAL A 106 22.95 -2.22 -2.08
C VAL A 106 23.07 -2.97 -3.40
N ALA A 107 23.59 -2.29 -4.42
CA ALA A 107 23.99 -2.91 -5.67
C ALA A 107 24.84 -4.16 -5.36
N ILE A 108 24.39 -5.32 -5.85
CA ILE A 108 25.28 -6.45 -6.11
C ILE A 108 25.96 -6.17 -7.46
#